data_AF-A0A7T6AQI8-F1
#
_entry.id   AF-A0A7T6AQI8-F1
#
_cell.length_a   1.000
_cell.length_b   1.000
_cell.length_c   1.000
_cell.angle_alpha   90.00
_cell.angle_beta   90.00
_cell.angle_gamma   90.00
#
_symmetry.space_group_name_H-M   'P 1'
#
loop_
_entity.id
_entity.type
_entity.pdbx_description
1 polymer ?
#
loop_
_entity_poly.entity_id
_entity_poly.type
_entity_poly.pdbx_seq_one_letter_code
_entity_poly.pdbx_strand_id
1 'polypeptide(L)'
;MKYFPAKLSCTLFILFLTVIPGGAQLSSKELAAESEAYIRTTAKETPTSPATIITKVEEACALLEKEGPAIFPKFKGKDSPFIFEGTYIWIHRLQDAKMLMHPIKYKMEGNDFIDLRDEKGKPFFAVMNTIANEIGHGWVDYYWPIPGTKNLTRKVSYVKRCTMANGTEVVIGCGIYNGDQEAMAELDIR
;
A
#
# COMPACT_ATOMS: atom_id res chain seq x y z
N MET A 1 -28.57 47.91 52.22
CA MET A 1 -29.26 48.52 51.06
C MET A 1 -28.30 49.52 50.42
N LYS A 2 -27.66 49.14 49.30
CA LYS A 2 -27.28 49.97 48.13
C LYS A 2 -26.30 49.21 47.23
N TYR A 3 -26.74 49.07 45.98
CA TYR A 3 -26.05 48.54 44.81
C TYR A 3 -24.89 49.44 44.36
N PHE A 4 -23.84 48.85 43.78
CA PHE A 4 -23.04 49.45 42.68
C PHE A 4 -22.52 48.33 41.75
N PRO A 5 -22.45 48.54 40.40
CA PRO A 5 -22.57 47.47 39.41
C PRO A 5 -21.24 46.95 38.86
N ALA A 6 -21.31 45.72 38.33
CA ALA A 6 -20.24 45.02 37.63
C ALA A 6 -19.84 45.70 36.32
N LYS A 7 -18.53 45.81 36.06
CA LYS A 7 -17.98 46.13 34.73
C LYS A 7 -17.80 44.83 33.95
N LEU A 8 -18.60 44.68 32.91
CA LEU A 8 -18.50 43.64 31.89
C LEU A 8 -17.42 44.07 30.88
N SER A 9 -16.25 43.45 30.91
CA SER A 9 -15.23 43.60 29.85
C SER A 9 -15.37 42.41 28.89
N CYS A 10 -16.16 42.61 27.83
CA CYS A 10 -16.37 41.61 26.79
C CYS A 10 -15.23 41.73 25.77
N THR A 11 -14.14 40.99 25.99
CA THR A 11 -13.06 40.87 24.99
C THR A 11 -13.53 39.91 23.90
N LEU A 12 -14.00 40.47 22.79
CA LEU A 12 -14.41 39.74 21.60
C LEU A 12 -13.17 39.13 20.92
N PHE A 13 -12.86 37.87 21.23
CA PHE A 13 -11.92 37.08 20.44
C PHE A 13 -12.61 36.71 19.13
N ILE A 14 -12.35 37.48 18.07
CA ILE A 14 -12.74 37.13 16.71
C ILE A 14 -11.86 35.93 16.30
N LEU A 15 -12.41 34.73 16.46
CA LEU A 15 -11.85 33.51 15.93
C LEU A 15 -11.94 33.60 14.40
N PHE A 16 -10.86 34.03 13.74
CA PHE A 16 -10.72 33.87 12.30
C PHE A 16 -10.62 32.37 12.01
N LEU A 17 -11.78 31.74 11.76
CA LEU A 17 -11.87 30.47 11.05
C LEU A 17 -11.34 30.73 9.63
N THR A 18 -10.04 30.49 9.43
CA THR A 18 -9.50 30.32 8.09
C THR A 18 -10.13 29.05 7.52
N VAL A 19 -11.16 29.22 6.70
CA VAL A 19 -11.67 28.18 5.82
C VAL A 19 -10.52 27.85 4.88
N ILE A 20 -9.78 26.77 5.16
CA ILE A 20 -8.85 26.18 4.20
C ILE A 20 -9.71 25.73 3.02
N PRO A 21 -9.50 26.24 1.80
CA PRO A 21 -10.22 25.75 0.65
C PRO A 21 -9.92 24.26 0.53
N GLY A 22 -10.95 23.42 0.61
CA GLY A 22 -10.84 21.98 0.41
C GLY A 22 -10.32 21.73 -1.00
N GLY A 23 -9.02 21.45 -1.12
CA GLY A 23 -8.45 20.86 -2.32
C GLY A 23 -9.23 19.58 -2.59
N ALA A 24 -9.85 19.47 -3.76
CA ALA A 24 -10.61 18.29 -4.13
C ALA A 24 -9.70 17.06 -4.02
N GLN A 25 -9.97 16.21 -3.04
CA GLN A 25 -9.27 14.93 -2.90
C GLN A 25 -9.71 14.04 -4.06
N LEU A 26 -8.75 13.59 -4.87
CA LEU A 26 -8.99 12.72 -6.01
C LEU A 26 -9.78 11.47 -5.59
N SER A 27 -10.71 11.04 -6.43
CA SER A 27 -11.43 9.77 -6.25
C SER A 27 -10.47 8.57 -6.35
N SER A 28 -10.87 7.41 -5.83
CA SER A 28 -10.07 6.18 -5.91
C SER A 28 -9.71 5.80 -7.35
N LYS A 29 -10.60 6.10 -8.32
CA LYS A 29 -10.35 5.85 -9.74
C LYS A 29 -9.31 6.81 -10.32
N GLU A 30 -9.36 8.08 -9.93
CA GLU A 30 -8.38 9.10 -10.37
C GLU A 30 -7.00 8.84 -9.78
N LEU A 31 -6.92 8.54 -8.47
CA LEU A 31 -5.67 8.11 -7.83
C LEU A 31 -5.09 6.85 -8.48
N ALA A 32 -5.95 5.91 -8.90
CA ALA A 32 -5.50 4.71 -9.57
C ALA A 32 -4.92 4.97 -10.96
N ALA A 33 -5.58 5.82 -11.75
CA ALA A 33 -5.07 6.24 -13.05
C ALA A 33 -3.76 7.03 -12.90
N GLU A 34 -3.66 7.91 -11.91
CA GLU A 34 -2.42 8.64 -11.62
C GLU A 34 -1.29 7.70 -11.17
N SER A 35 -1.59 6.74 -10.29
CA SER A 35 -0.63 5.73 -9.85
C SER A 35 -0.09 4.90 -11.03
N GLU A 36 -0.97 4.48 -11.94
CA GLU A 36 -0.58 3.69 -13.12
C GLU A 36 0.22 4.50 -14.14
N ALA A 37 -0.07 5.80 -14.27
CA ALA A 37 0.74 6.68 -15.11
C ALA A 37 2.12 6.89 -14.49
N TYR A 38 2.18 7.20 -13.20
CA TYR A 38 3.41 7.53 -12.48
C TYR A 38 4.35 6.34 -12.34
N ILE A 39 3.85 5.15 -12.02
CA ILE A 39 4.70 3.98 -11.84
C ILE A 39 5.61 3.71 -13.04
N ARG A 40 5.11 3.91 -14.26
CA ARG A 40 5.92 3.73 -15.48
C ARG A 40 7.05 4.75 -15.58
N THR A 41 6.84 5.98 -15.09
CA THR A 41 7.89 7.01 -15.08
C THR A 41 8.97 6.74 -14.04
N THR A 42 8.70 5.87 -13.06
CA THR A 42 9.69 5.47 -12.05
C THR A 42 10.52 4.26 -12.46
N ALA A 43 10.13 3.53 -13.52
CA ALA A 43 10.82 2.33 -13.96
C ALA A 43 12.27 2.60 -14.34
N LYS A 44 13.17 1.73 -13.89
CA LYS A 44 14.61 1.78 -14.20
C LYS A 44 14.97 0.68 -15.19
N GLU A 45 16.06 0.89 -15.93
CA GLU A 45 16.63 -0.15 -16.80
C GLU A 45 17.23 -1.30 -15.98
N THR A 46 17.79 -0.99 -14.83
CA THR A 46 18.34 -1.96 -13.88
C THR A 46 17.24 -2.55 -12.99
N PRO A 47 17.22 -3.87 -12.74
CA PRO A 47 16.26 -4.47 -11.83
C PRO A 47 16.35 -3.90 -10.40
N THR A 48 15.20 -3.74 -9.75
CA THR A 48 15.12 -3.37 -8.34
C THR A 48 15.77 -4.45 -7.47
N SER A 49 16.57 -4.04 -6.47
CA SER A 49 17.21 -4.99 -5.58
C SER A 49 16.21 -5.60 -4.57
N PRO A 50 16.39 -6.86 -4.16
CA PRO A 50 15.60 -7.47 -3.08
C PRO A 50 15.62 -6.64 -1.78
N ALA A 51 16.77 -6.05 -1.44
CA ALA A 51 16.93 -5.22 -0.25
C ALA A 51 16.03 -3.97 -0.30
N THR A 52 15.91 -3.31 -1.46
CA THR A 52 15.04 -2.15 -1.65
C THR A 52 13.57 -2.53 -1.42
N ILE A 53 13.13 -3.68 -1.92
CA ILE A 53 11.77 -4.19 -1.72
C ILE A 53 11.49 -4.43 -0.24
N ILE A 54 12.38 -5.13 0.46
CA ILE A 54 12.26 -5.41 1.89
C ILE A 54 12.13 -4.10 2.66
N THR A 55 13.06 -3.16 2.47
CA THR A 55 13.03 -1.84 3.13
C THR A 55 11.69 -1.13 2.93
N LYS A 56 11.16 -1.14 1.71
CA LYS A 56 9.88 -0.47 1.41
C LYS A 56 8.67 -1.15 2.05
N VAL A 57 8.69 -2.47 2.17
CA VAL A 57 7.64 -3.21 2.90
C VAL A 57 7.73 -2.94 4.40
N GLU A 58 8.94 -2.92 4.97
CA GLU A 58 9.17 -2.60 6.39
C GLU A 58 8.72 -1.17 6.74
N GLU A 59 9.09 -0.19 5.92
CA GLU A 59 8.65 1.21 6.06
C GLU A 59 7.12 1.32 6.01
N ALA A 60 6.47 0.62 5.06
CA ALA A 60 5.03 0.61 4.93
C ALA A 60 4.35 -0.02 6.15
N CYS A 61 4.91 -1.09 6.70
CA CYS A 61 4.38 -1.74 7.90
C CYS A 61 4.47 -0.85 9.13
N ALA A 62 5.61 -0.18 9.34
CA ALA A 62 5.78 0.76 10.45
C ALA A 62 4.80 1.94 10.36
N LEU A 63 4.58 2.49 9.16
CA LEU A 63 3.59 3.54 8.95
C LEU A 63 2.16 3.03 9.17
N LEU A 64 1.84 1.82 8.70
CA LEU A 64 0.51 1.23 8.85
C LEU A 64 0.18 0.92 10.30
N GLU A 65 1.13 0.41 11.07
CA GLU A 65 0.96 0.14 12.49
C GLU A 65 0.63 1.44 13.26
N LYS A 66 1.35 2.52 12.94
CA LYS A 66 1.20 3.83 13.58
C LYS A 66 -0.09 4.55 13.19
N GLU A 67 -0.43 4.58 11.91
CA GLU A 67 -1.47 5.44 11.35
C GLU A 67 -2.76 4.69 10.98
N GLY A 68 -2.71 3.35 10.94
CA GLY A 68 -3.84 2.52 10.53
C GLY A 68 -4.30 2.82 9.09
N PRO A 69 -5.56 2.53 8.74
CA PRO A 69 -6.08 2.74 7.38
C PRO A 69 -6.00 4.17 6.84
N ALA A 70 -5.81 5.18 7.71
CA ALA A 70 -5.66 6.57 7.30
C ALA A 70 -4.44 6.81 6.39
N ILE A 71 -3.44 5.91 6.44
CA ILE A 71 -2.24 6.00 5.60
C ILE A 71 -2.46 5.59 4.14
N PHE A 72 -3.55 4.88 3.83
CA PHE A 72 -3.75 4.28 2.49
C PHE A 72 -3.64 5.28 1.34
N PRO A 73 -4.13 6.54 1.42
CA PRO A 73 -3.93 7.51 0.36
C PRO A 73 -2.46 7.82 0.06
N LYS A 74 -1.56 7.77 1.07
CA LYS A 74 -0.11 8.02 0.90
C LYS A 74 0.58 6.93 0.09
N PHE A 75 -0.04 5.76 -0.04
CA PHE A 75 0.47 4.66 -0.85
C PHE A 75 0.04 4.74 -2.32
N LYS A 76 -0.80 5.73 -2.68
CA LYS A 76 -1.35 5.93 -4.03
C LYS A 76 -0.95 7.30 -4.58
N GLY A 77 -1.08 7.45 -5.89
CA GLY A 77 -0.84 8.70 -6.60
C GLY A 77 0.65 8.96 -6.85
N LYS A 78 0.92 10.00 -7.64
CA LYS A 78 2.27 10.34 -8.12
C LYS A 78 3.24 10.79 -7.03
N ASP A 79 2.72 11.20 -5.88
CA ASP A 79 3.52 11.67 -4.74
C ASP A 79 3.80 10.54 -3.73
N SER A 80 3.38 9.30 -4.03
CA SER A 80 3.59 8.14 -3.17
C SER A 80 5.05 7.68 -3.22
N PRO A 81 5.77 7.65 -2.08
CA PRO A 81 7.12 7.07 -2.02
C PRO A 81 7.12 5.53 -2.07
N PHE A 82 5.93 4.92 -2.18
CA PHE A 82 5.71 3.49 -2.30
C PHE A 82 5.28 3.08 -3.71
N ILE A 83 5.33 4.02 -4.66
CA ILE A 83 5.40 3.75 -6.09
C ILE A 83 6.81 4.18 -6.53
N PHE A 84 7.64 3.22 -6.88
CA PHE A 84 9.06 3.44 -7.13
C PHE A 84 9.59 2.34 -8.06
N GLU A 85 10.60 2.65 -8.87
CA GLU A 85 11.31 1.68 -9.71
C GLU A 85 10.41 0.77 -10.58
N GLY A 86 9.25 1.28 -11.00
CA GLY A 86 8.30 0.49 -11.79
C GLY A 86 7.50 -0.53 -10.98
N THR A 87 7.56 -0.47 -9.64
CA THR A 87 6.83 -1.31 -8.71
C THR A 87 6.05 -0.51 -7.66
N TYR A 88 5.33 -1.24 -6.82
CA TYR A 88 4.39 -0.72 -5.85
C TYR A 88 4.13 -1.71 -4.71
N ILE A 89 3.71 -1.16 -3.57
CA ILE A 89 3.16 -1.97 -2.47
C ILE A 89 1.66 -2.23 -2.66
N TRP A 90 1.15 -3.30 -2.06
CA TRP A 90 -0.28 -3.53 -1.85
C TRP A 90 -0.54 -4.06 -0.44
N ILE A 91 -1.79 -4.02 0.02
CA ILE A 91 -2.20 -4.49 1.34
C ILE A 91 -3.46 -5.34 1.21
N HIS A 92 -3.41 -6.56 1.74
CA HIS A 92 -4.57 -7.44 1.88
C HIS A 92 -4.68 -7.96 3.32
N ARG A 93 -5.88 -8.31 3.75
CA ARG A 93 -6.13 -8.89 5.06
C ARG A 93 -5.64 -10.35 5.10
N LEU A 94 -4.98 -10.73 6.19
CA LEU A 94 -4.39 -12.06 6.33
C LEU A 94 -5.43 -13.18 6.36
N GLN A 95 -6.61 -12.94 6.94
CA GLN A 95 -7.63 -13.97 7.15
C GLN A 95 -8.23 -14.54 5.86
N ASP A 96 -8.50 -13.68 4.88
CA ASP A 96 -9.31 -14.01 3.70
C ASP A 96 -8.76 -13.41 2.39
N ALA A 97 -7.56 -12.85 2.45
CA ALA A 97 -6.97 -12.09 1.34
C ALA A 97 -7.88 -10.96 0.81
N LYS A 98 -8.72 -10.38 1.67
CA LYS A 98 -9.49 -9.19 1.29
C LYS A 98 -8.56 -8.05 0.96
N MET A 99 -8.61 -7.56 -0.27
CA MET A 99 -7.78 -6.43 -0.69
C MET A 99 -8.23 -5.16 0.04
N LEU A 100 -7.33 -4.56 0.81
CA LEU A 100 -7.61 -3.33 1.56
C LEU A 100 -7.09 -2.10 0.84
N MET A 101 -5.96 -2.23 0.15
CA MET A 101 -5.34 -1.14 -0.59
C MET A 101 -4.58 -1.70 -1.80
N HIS A 102 -4.90 -1.21 -2.99
CA HIS A 102 -4.11 -1.43 -4.20
C HIS A 102 -3.98 -0.10 -4.98
N PRO A 103 -2.76 0.34 -5.32
CA PRO A 103 -2.58 1.66 -5.93
C PRO A 103 -3.13 1.75 -7.35
N ILE A 104 -3.08 0.67 -8.14
CA ILE A 104 -3.54 0.65 -9.54
C ILE A 104 -4.90 -0.04 -9.71
N LYS A 105 -5.08 -1.25 -9.17
CA LYS A 105 -6.29 -2.06 -9.34
C LYS A 105 -7.33 -1.74 -8.25
N TYR A 106 -7.78 -0.49 -8.16
CA TYR A 106 -8.72 -0.04 -7.12
C TYR A 106 -10.00 -0.89 -7.02
N LYS A 107 -10.46 -1.50 -8.12
CA LYS A 107 -11.64 -2.39 -8.13
C LYS A 107 -11.44 -3.68 -7.31
N MET A 108 -10.21 -4.03 -6.97
CA MET A 108 -9.94 -5.14 -6.06
C MET A 108 -10.33 -4.78 -4.62
N GLU A 109 -10.20 -3.52 -4.23
CA GLU A 109 -10.43 -3.08 -2.85
C GLU A 109 -11.84 -3.44 -2.38
N GLY A 110 -11.93 -4.11 -1.23
CA GLY A 110 -13.19 -4.57 -0.65
C GLY A 110 -13.62 -6.00 -1.02
N ASN A 111 -12.89 -6.68 -1.91
CA ASN A 111 -13.18 -8.07 -2.32
C ASN A 111 -12.11 -9.04 -1.80
N ASP A 112 -12.49 -10.28 -1.53
CA ASP A 112 -11.61 -11.40 -1.23
C ASP A 112 -11.00 -12.00 -2.49
N PHE A 113 -9.76 -12.50 -2.36
CA PHE A 113 -9.00 -13.09 -3.47
C PHE A 113 -8.25 -14.35 -3.05
N ILE A 114 -8.68 -15.03 -1.98
CA ILE A 114 -7.98 -16.21 -1.46
C ILE A 114 -7.92 -17.34 -2.50
N ASP A 115 -8.96 -17.47 -3.32
CA ASP A 115 -9.07 -18.47 -4.39
C ASP A 115 -8.53 -17.98 -5.74
N LEU A 116 -8.03 -16.74 -5.82
CA LEU A 116 -7.47 -16.22 -7.06
C LEU A 116 -6.20 -16.98 -7.42
N ARG A 117 -6.16 -17.44 -8.66
CA ARG A 117 -5.02 -18.15 -9.24
C ARG A 117 -4.38 -17.31 -10.34
N ASP A 118 -3.06 -17.44 -10.48
CA ASP A 118 -2.36 -16.90 -11.64
C ASP A 118 -2.57 -17.76 -12.89
N GLU A 119 -1.96 -17.38 -14.02
CA GLU A 119 -2.10 -18.11 -15.29
C GLU A 119 -1.54 -19.54 -15.25
N LYS A 120 -0.73 -19.90 -14.24
CA LYS A 120 -0.18 -21.24 -14.04
C LYS A 120 -0.98 -22.04 -13.00
N GLY A 121 -2.06 -21.47 -12.46
CA GLY A 121 -2.93 -22.12 -11.48
C GLY A 121 -2.49 -21.97 -10.02
N LYS A 122 -1.43 -21.20 -9.73
CA LYS A 122 -0.92 -21.00 -8.37
C LYS A 122 -1.87 -20.10 -7.58
N PRO A 123 -2.40 -20.55 -6.41
CA PRO A 123 -3.26 -19.73 -5.54
C PRO A 123 -2.39 -18.78 -4.71
N PHE A 124 -1.78 -17.78 -5.37
CA PHE A 124 -0.66 -17.04 -4.80
C PHE A 124 -1.03 -16.22 -3.55
N PHE A 125 -2.26 -15.71 -3.42
CA PHE A 125 -2.71 -15.04 -2.19
C PHE A 125 -2.80 -16.02 -1.01
N ALA A 126 -3.27 -17.25 -1.23
CA ALA A 126 -3.27 -18.28 -0.20
C ALA A 126 -1.84 -18.64 0.23
N VAL A 127 -0.91 -18.79 -0.72
CA VAL A 127 0.51 -19.04 -0.43
C VAL A 127 1.12 -17.90 0.39
N MET A 128 0.86 -16.64 0.00
CA MET A 128 1.31 -15.45 0.75
C MET A 128 0.78 -15.43 2.18
N ASN A 129 -0.51 -15.72 2.38
CA ASN A 129 -1.12 -15.77 3.70
C ASN A 129 -0.53 -16.89 4.55
N THR A 130 -0.30 -18.08 3.98
CA THR A 130 0.37 -19.18 4.69
C THR A 130 1.76 -18.77 5.19
N ILE A 131 2.58 -18.19 4.31
CA ILE A 131 3.94 -17.74 4.67
C ILE A 131 3.88 -16.63 5.74
N ALA A 132 3.01 -15.65 5.54
CA ALA A 132 2.84 -14.56 6.49
C ALA A 132 2.36 -15.05 7.86
N ASN A 133 1.51 -16.08 7.91
CA ASN A 133 1.01 -16.66 9.16
C ASN A 133 2.06 -17.52 9.87
N GLU A 134 2.77 -18.39 9.14
CA GLU A 134 3.71 -19.36 9.70
C GLU A 134 5.08 -18.76 10.02
N ILE A 135 5.61 -17.91 9.13
CA ILE A 135 6.99 -17.40 9.18
C ILE A 135 7.00 -15.91 9.49
N GLY A 136 5.92 -15.20 9.17
CA GLY A 136 5.82 -13.74 9.29
C GLY A 136 6.22 -12.99 8.03
N HIS A 137 7.07 -13.57 7.17
CA HIS A 137 7.44 -12.98 5.88
C HIS A 137 8.05 -14.02 4.93
N GLY A 138 8.16 -13.66 3.65
CA GLY A 138 8.88 -14.48 2.67
C GLY A 138 8.71 -14.01 1.23
N TRP A 139 9.35 -14.72 0.31
CA TRP A 139 9.29 -14.44 -1.12
C TRP A 139 8.34 -15.39 -1.83
N VAL A 140 7.47 -14.85 -2.68
CA VAL A 140 6.50 -15.61 -3.48
C VAL A 140 6.58 -15.16 -4.92
N ASP A 141 6.72 -16.12 -5.84
CA ASP A 141 6.58 -15.84 -7.26
C ASP A 141 5.20 -16.17 -7.81
N TYR A 142 4.76 -15.39 -8.79
CA TYR A 142 3.48 -15.56 -9.46
C TYR A 142 3.48 -14.76 -10.75
N TYR A 143 2.52 -15.00 -11.62
CA TYR A 143 2.36 -14.23 -12.85
C TYR A 143 1.37 -13.08 -12.64
N TRP A 144 1.81 -11.85 -12.95
CA TRP A 144 1.01 -10.64 -12.75
C TRP A 144 1.21 -9.63 -13.89
N PRO A 145 0.20 -8.80 -14.22
CA PRO A 145 0.34 -7.79 -15.26
C PRO A 145 1.42 -6.75 -14.92
N ILE A 146 2.27 -6.44 -15.89
CA ILE A 146 3.17 -5.29 -15.81
C ILE A 146 2.31 -4.01 -15.76
N PRO A 147 2.57 -3.08 -14.84
CA PRO A 147 1.82 -1.83 -14.71
C PRO A 147 1.62 -1.08 -16.04
N GLY A 148 0.38 -0.66 -16.32
CA GLY A 148 0.03 0.03 -17.57
C GLY A 148 -0.07 -0.86 -18.81
N THR A 149 0.08 -2.18 -18.67
CA THR A 149 -0.07 -3.14 -19.77
C THR A 149 -1.01 -4.28 -19.38
N LYS A 150 -1.40 -5.09 -20.36
CA LYS A 150 -2.12 -6.36 -20.12
C LYS A 150 -1.20 -7.58 -20.11
N ASN A 151 0.11 -7.39 -20.30
CA ASN A 151 1.06 -8.47 -20.43
C ASN A 151 1.39 -9.05 -19.06
N LEU A 152 1.18 -10.35 -18.91
CA LEU A 152 1.57 -11.10 -17.72
C LEU A 152 3.07 -11.39 -17.78
N THR A 153 3.75 -11.22 -16.65
CA THR A 153 5.14 -11.65 -16.47
C THR A 153 5.30 -12.25 -15.08
N ARG A 154 6.38 -13.01 -14.89
CA ARG A 154 6.78 -13.49 -13.57
C ARG A 154 7.14 -12.28 -12.70
N LYS A 155 6.49 -12.19 -11.55
CA LYS A 155 6.75 -11.23 -10.50
C LYS A 155 7.18 -11.98 -9.24
N VAL A 156 8.28 -11.56 -8.63
CA VAL A 156 8.78 -12.12 -7.37
C VAL A 156 8.53 -11.10 -6.28
N SER A 157 7.68 -11.40 -5.31
CA SER A 157 7.28 -10.44 -4.28
C SER A 157 7.69 -10.87 -2.88
N TYR A 158 8.19 -9.91 -2.11
CA TYR A 158 8.32 -10.05 -0.67
C TYR A 158 6.99 -9.69 -0.03
N VAL A 159 6.52 -10.53 0.88
CA VAL A 159 5.33 -10.29 1.68
C VAL A 159 5.68 -10.36 3.16
N LYS A 160 5.04 -9.50 3.96
CA LYS A 160 5.23 -9.46 5.41
C LYS A 160 3.89 -9.29 6.12
N ARG A 161 3.70 -10.07 7.19
CA ARG A 161 2.61 -9.90 8.14
C ARG A 161 2.85 -8.66 9.00
N CYS A 162 1.85 -7.78 9.04
CA CYS A 162 1.87 -6.53 9.79
C CYS A 162 0.54 -6.34 10.51
N THR A 163 0.55 -5.62 11.62
CA THR A 163 -0.61 -5.49 12.50
C THR A 163 -1.00 -4.03 12.61
N MET A 164 -2.27 -3.71 12.33
CA MET A 164 -2.81 -2.37 12.55
C MET A 164 -3.03 -2.13 14.05
N ALA A 165 -3.08 -0.86 14.48
CA ALA A 165 -3.35 -0.48 15.87
C ALA A 165 -4.66 -1.08 16.46
N ASN A 166 -5.64 -1.44 15.61
CA ASN A 166 -6.89 -2.07 16.03
C ASN A 166 -6.81 -3.62 16.13
N GLY A 167 -5.61 -4.20 15.99
CA GLY A 167 -5.37 -5.65 16.04
C GLY A 167 -5.64 -6.39 14.73
N THR A 168 -6.02 -5.71 13.65
CA THR A 168 -6.21 -6.37 12.35
C THR A 168 -4.87 -6.79 11.76
N GLU A 169 -4.67 -8.09 11.56
CA GLU A 169 -3.53 -8.62 10.83
C GLU A 169 -3.72 -8.50 9.32
N VAL A 170 -2.71 -7.96 8.66
CA VAL A 170 -2.65 -7.77 7.21
C VAL A 170 -1.34 -8.28 6.68
N VAL A 171 -1.30 -8.46 5.36
CA VAL A 171 -0.09 -8.72 4.61
C VAL A 171 0.18 -7.53 3.71
N ILE A 172 1.35 -6.91 3.90
CA ILE A 172 1.88 -5.93 2.95
C ILE A 172 2.83 -6.66 2.01
N GLY A 173 2.67 -6.44 0.71
CA GLY A 173 3.55 -7.02 -0.29
C GLY A 173 4.10 -5.99 -1.26
N CYS A 174 5.28 -6.25 -1.80
CA CYS A 174 5.90 -5.50 -2.89
C CYS A 174 6.76 -6.47 -3.71
N GLY A 175 6.97 -6.22 -5.00
CA GLY A 175 7.71 -7.19 -5.80
C GLY A 175 8.50 -6.62 -6.97
N ILE A 176 9.26 -7.49 -7.59
CA ILE A 176 10.18 -7.18 -8.67
C ILE A 176 9.62 -7.80 -9.94
N TYR A 177 9.50 -6.98 -10.98
CA TYR A 177 9.26 -7.45 -12.35
C TYR A 177 10.62 -7.62 -13.02
N ASN A 178 10.82 -8.71 -13.74
CA ASN A 178 12.06 -8.97 -14.51
C ASN A 178 13.33 -8.83 -13.65
N GLY A 179 13.33 -9.43 -12.45
CA GLY A 179 14.47 -9.40 -11.53
C GLY A 179 15.75 -9.97 -12.14
N ASP A 180 16.89 -9.48 -11.65
CA ASP A 180 18.20 -10.06 -11.96
C ASP A 180 18.25 -11.54 -11.52
N GLN A 181 18.68 -12.43 -12.42
CA GLN A 181 18.55 -13.87 -12.19
C GLN A 181 19.44 -14.37 -11.05
N GLU A 182 20.66 -13.82 -10.93
CA GLU A 182 21.59 -14.18 -9.87
C GLU A 182 21.03 -13.72 -8.52
N ALA A 183 20.57 -12.47 -8.44
CA ALA A 183 19.93 -11.95 -7.23
C ALA A 183 18.67 -12.72 -6.84
N MET A 184 17.87 -13.19 -7.80
CA MET A 184 16.68 -14.00 -7.52
C MET A 184 17.02 -15.43 -7.07
N ALA A 185 18.12 -16.00 -7.54
CA ALA A 185 18.55 -17.36 -7.20
C ALA A 185 18.95 -17.52 -5.72
N GLU A 186 19.39 -16.42 -5.10
CA GLU A 186 19.76 -16.38 -3.68
C GLU A 186 18.53 -16.27 -2.74
N LEU A 187 17.32 -16.10 -3.28
CA LEU A 187 16.09 -15.96 -2.49
C LEU A 187 15.41 -17.33 -2.27
N ASP A 188 14.93 -17.58 -1.04
CA ASP A 188 14.00 -18.69 -0.75
C ASP A 188 12.60 -18.36 -1.32
N ILE A 189 12.44 -18.51 -2.64
CA ILE A 189 11.20 -18.24 -3.36
C ILE A 189 10.27 -19.45 -3.26
N ARG A 190 9.03 -19.19 -2.85
CA ARG A 190 7.96 -20.19 -2.72
C ARG A 190 6.85 -19.98 -3.74
#